data_AF-A0A8A4UZP5-F1
#
_entry.id   AF-A0A8A4UZP5-F1
#
_cell.length_a   1.000
_cell.length_b   1.000
_cell.length_c   1.000
_cell.angle_alpha   90.00
_cell.angle_beta   90.00
_cell.angle_gamma   90.00
#
_symmetry.space_group_name_H-M   'P 1'
#
loop_
_entity.id
_entity.type
_entity.pdbx_description
1 polymer ?
#
loop_
_entity_poly.entity_id
_entity_poly.type
_entity_poly.pdbx_seq_one_letter_code
_entity_poly.pdbx_strand_id
1 'polypeptide(L)'
;MKQYQIKLNQLDRELNYLPLHRQVNIINNIIANIQQKKILPKSPNSLGFLPDSLDIMIDNIGNKDKVQEANNLLNNFRSFLSREYGVWSLPNLETARLIKQEYHVKSSLEIMAGNAYWSKALSQVGIKATASDSFSWAKSSTTGEAPIFATENLDALSAIKKHPEVDLIICSWAPNFGEDDLKILDLYRSLDHQPVLLFIGEKNGATNSTYFWQKAKCRTNTKINRSFQSFDFINEKVFEIK
;
A
#
# COMPACT_ATOMS: atom_id res chain seq x y z
N MET A 1 17.94 -8.07 -11.46
CA MET A 1 16.59 -8.55 -11.07
C MET A 1 16.72 -9.34 -9.78
N LYS A 2 15.78 -9.23 -8.84
CA LYS A 2 15.81 -9.98 -7.57
C LYS A 2 15.43 -11.45 -7.81
N GLN A 3 15.82 -12.37 -6.90
CA GLN A 3 15.59 -13.82 -7.05
C GLN A 3 14.12 -14.17 -7.29
N TYR A 4 13.20 -13.52 -6.55
CA TYR A 4 11.75 -13.62 -6.76
C TYR A 4 11.35 -13.37 -8.22
N GLN A 5 11.82 -12.26 -8.81
CA GLN A 5 11.51 -11.87 -10.17
C GLN A 5 12.08 -12.86 -11.19
N ILE A 6 13.33 -13.32 -10.98
CA ILE A 6 13.96 -14.32 -11.85
C ILE A 6 13.14 -15.60 -11.89
N LYS A 7 12.77 -16.13 -10.72
CA LYS A 7 12.00 -17.37 -10.60
C LYS A 7 10.60 -17.26 -11.21
N LEU A 8 9.88 -16.17 -10.95
CA LEU A 8 8.55 -15.96 -11.54
C LEU A 8 8.62 -15.86 -13.06
N ASN A 9 9.59 -15.12 -13.62
CA ASN A 9 9.76 -15.01 -15.08
C ASN A 9 10.22 -16.34 -15.72
N GLN A 10 10.96 -17.17 -14.98
CA GLN A 10 11.29 -18.52 -15.44
C GLN A 10 10.03 -19.38 -15.52
N LEU A 11 9.21 -19.42 -14.47
CA LEU A 11 7.96 -20.18 -14.45
C LEU A 11 7.00 -19.70 -15.54
N ASP A 12 6.90 -18.40 -15.78
CA ASP A 12 6.10 -17.83 -16.87
C ASP A 12 6.49 -18.40 -18.25
N ARG A 13 7.79 -18.41 -18.56
CA ARG A 13 8.29 -18.98 -19.82
C ARG A 13 8.07 -20.48 -19.92
N GLU A 14 8.26 -21.21 -18.83
CA GLU A 14 8.12 -22.68 -18.80
C GLU A 14 6.65 -23.11 -18.93
N LEU A 15 5.74 -22.39 -18.27
CA LEU A 15 4.31 -22.71 -18.27
C LEU A 15 3.59 -22.18 -19.52
N ASN A 16 4.14 -21.13 -20.15
CA ASN A 16 3.64 -20.54 -21.40
C ASN A 16 2.12 -20.35 -21.42
N TYR A 17 1.57 -19.79 -20.34
CA TYR A 17 0.14 -19.62 -20.14
C TYR A 17 -0.23 -18.14 -20.14
N LEU A 18 -1.03 -17.72 -21.11
CA LEU A 18 -1.31 -16.30 -21.35
C LEU A 18 -1.87 -15.55 -20.12
N PRO A 19 -2.81 -16.10 -19.33
CA PRO A 19 -3.26 -15.45 -18.10
C PRO A 19 -2.15 -15.26 -17.05
N LEU A 20 -1.19 -16.20 -16.95
CA LEU A 20 -0.02 -16.04 -16.08
C LEU A 20 0.88 -14.93 -16.62
N HIS A 21 1.20 -14.96 -17.91
CA HIS A 21 2.07 -13.96 -18.56
C HIS A 21 1.58 -12.53 -18.34
N ARG A 22 0.27 -12.30 -18.41
CA ARG A 22 -0.33 -10.99 -18.10
C ARG A 22 -0.04 -10.51 -16.68
N GLN A 23 -0.15 -11.40 -15.69
CA GLN A 23 0.12 -11.07 -14.29
C GLN A 23 1.60 -10.86 -14.01
N VAL A 24 2.49 -11.67 -14.63
CA VAL A 24 3.94 -11.48 -14.55
C VAL A 24 4.37 -10.14 -15.15
N ASN A 25 3.76 -9.73 -16.27
CA ASN A 25 4.00 -8.40 -16.85
C ASN A 25 3.56 -7.26 -15.92
N ILE A 26 2.44 -7.42 -15.21
CA ILE A 26 1.98 -6.44 -14.20
C ILE A 26 3.03 -6.32 -13.09
N ILE A 27 3.47 -7.44 -12.50
CA ILE A 27 4.50 -7.46 -11.45
C ILE A 27 5.79 -6.81 -11.93
N ASN A 28 6.29 -7.18 -13.11
CA ASN A 28 7.51 -6.62 -13.68
C ASN A 28 7.39 -5.10 -13.88
N ASN A 29 6.24 -4.61 -14.33
CA ASN A 29 5.98 -3.18 -14.49
C ASN A 29 5.97 -2.45 -13.14
N ILE A 30 5.34 -3.02 -12.11
CA ILE A 30 5.36 -2.46 -10.74
C ILE A 30 6.80 -2.35 -10.22
N ILE A 31 7.57 -3.43 -10.32
CA ILE A 31 8.98 -3.45 -9.90
C ILE A 31 9.79 -2.41 -10.66
N ALA A 32 9.61 -2.29 -11.97
CA ALA A 32 10.32 -1.32 -12.80
C ALA A 32 9.99 0.13 -12.40
N ASN A 33 8.72 0.44 -12.09
CA ASN A 33 8.32 1.77 -11.60
C ASN A 33 8.96 2.07 -10.25
N ILE A 34 8.92 1.13 -9.31
CA ILE A 34 9.55 1.25 -7.99
C ILE A 34 11.05 1.52 -8.11
N GLN A 35 11.76 0.74 -8.93
CA GLN A 35 13.20 0.93 -9.18
C GLN A 35 13.52 2.29 -9.81
N GLN A 36 12.62 2.81 -10.65
CA GLN A 36 12.74 4.13 -11.27
C GLN A 36 12.18 5.26 -10.39
N LYS A 37 11.75 4.98 -9.16
CA LYS A 37 11.12 5.95 -8.25
C LYS A 37 9.91 6.66 -8.87
N LYS A 38 9.11 5.92 -9.65
CA LYS A 38 7.88 6.37 -10.31
C LYS A 38 6.64 5.83 -9.59
N ILE A 39 5.59 6.64 -9.54
CA ILE A 39 4.28 6.26 -9.03
C ILE A 39 3.44 5.70 -10.19
N LEU A 40 2.66 4.66 -9.91
CA LEU A 40 1.77 4.06 -10.88
C LEU A 40 0.69 5.06 -11.31
N PRO A 41 0.31 5.11 -12.59
CA PRO A 41 -0.78 5.99 -13.02
C PRO A 41 -2.14 5.59 -12.44
N LYS A 42 -2.39 4.28 -12.28
CA LYS A 42 -3.64 3.68 -11.78
C LYS A 42 -3.34 2.43 -10.94
N SER A 43 -4.32 1.96 -10.16
CA SER A 43 -4.18 0.67 -9.46
C SER A 43 -3.93 -0.47 -10.46
N PRO A 44 -3.02 -1.41 -10.12
CA PRO A 44 -2.85 -2.61 -10.90
C PRO A 44 -4.05 -3.55 -10.75
N ASN A 45 -4.22 -4.48 -11.69
CA ASN A 45 -5.24 -5.53 -11.57
C ASN A 45 -4.86 -6.52 -10.47
N SER A 46 -5.85 -7.28 -9.99
CA SER A 46 -5.65 -8.39 -9.06
C SER A 46 -4.67 -9.44 -9.62
N LEU A 47 -3.81 -9.92 -8.73
CA LEU A 47 -2.87 -11.00 -8.93
C LEU A 47 -3.39 -12.26 -8.23
N GLY A 48 -2.86 -13.39 -8.67
CA GLY A 48 -3.30 -14.71 -8.22
C GLY A 48 -4.48 -15.22 -9.04
N PHE A 49 -4.65 -16.53 -9.01
CA PHE A 49 -5.78 -17.23 -9.61
C PHE A 49 -6.79 -17.63 -8.53
N LEU A 50 -8.07 -17.43 -8.84
CA LEU A 50 -9.17 -18.04 -8.09
C LEU A 50 -9.11 -19.57 -8.23
N PRO A 51 -9.68 -20.34 -7.29
CA PRO A 51 -9.64 -21.81 -7.31
C PRO A 51 -10.00 -22.41 -8.68
N ASP A 52 -11.16 -22.04 -9.22
CA ASP A 52 -11.63 -22.56 -10.52
C ASP A 52 -10.68 -22.22 -11.67
N SER A 53 -10.10 -21.01 -11.66
CA SER A 53 -9.16 -20.57 -12.70
C SER A 53 -7.80 -21.25 -12.57
N LEU A 54 -7.41 -21.61 -11.35
CA LEU A 54 -6.20 -22.37 -11.07
C LEU A 54 -6.37 -23.83 -11.52
N ASP A 55 -7.50 -24.45 -11.24
CA ASP A 55 -7.81 -25.82 -11.68
C ASP A 55 -7.81 -25.92 -13.21
N ILE A 56 -8.43 -24.95 -13.89
CA ILE A 56 -8.35 -24.85 -15.37
C ILE A 56 -6.90 -24.74 -15.85
N MET A 57 -6.07 -23.94 -15.17
CA MET A 57 -4.66 -23.80 -15.54
C MET A 57 -3.89 -25.12 -15.32
N ILE A 58 -4.17 -25.83 -14.22
CA ILE A 58 -3.57 -27.14 -13.93
C ILE A 58 -3.93 -28.15 -15.03
N ASP A 59 -5.20 -28.22 -15.42
CA ASP A 59 -5.68 -29.15 -16.45
C ASP A 59 -5.06 -28.86 -17.82
N ASN A 60 -4.92 -27.58 -18.19
CA ASN A 60 -4.32 -27.18 -19.46
C ASN A 60 -2.82 -27.47 -19.55
N ILE A 61 -2.10 -27.33 -18.43
CA ILE A 61 -0.63 -27.43 -18.41
C ILE A 61 -0.16 -28.84 -18.06
N GLY A 62 -0.90 -29.58 -17.23
CA GLY A 62 -0.53 -30.91 -16.75
C GLY A 62 0.61 -30.92 -15.72
N ASN A 63 1.02 -29.77 -15.19
CA ASN A 63 2.09 -29.66 -14.18
C ASN A 63 1.61 -28.88 -12.95
N LYS A 64 0.87 -29.57 -12.08
CA LYS A 64 0.27 -29.00 -10.86
C LYS A 64 1.28 -28.26 -9.99
N ASP A 65 2.46 -28.84 -9.76
CA ASP A 65 3.45 -28.29 -8.82
C ASP A 65 3.96 -26.93 -9.29
N LYS A 66 4.35 -26.80 -10.57
CA LYS A 66 4.81 -25.52 -11.12
C LYS A 66 3.69 -24.48 -11.19
N VAL A 67 2.46 -24.90 -11.50
CA VAL A 67 1.30 -24.01 -11.51
C VAL A 67 1.03 -23.45 -10.11
N GLN A 68 1.06 -24.32 -9.08
CA GLN A 68 0.92 -23.91 -7.69
C GLN A 68 2.07 -23.01 -7.25
N GLU A 69 3.31 -23.32 -7.63
CA GLU A 69 4.48 -22.48 -7.34
C GLU A 69 4.32 -21.08 -7.94
N ALA A 70 3.91 -20.97 -9.20
CA ALA A 70 3.66 -19.69 -9.86
C ALA A 70 2.55 -18.90 -9.14
N ASN A 71 1.43 -19.55 -8.83
CA ASN A 71 0.32 -18.90 -8.11
C ASN A 71 0.72 -18.43 -6.72
N ASN A 72 1.54 -19.22 -5.99
CA ASN A 72 2.07 -18.84 -4.69
C ASN A 72 2.96 -17.60 -4.79
N LEU A 73 3.78 -17.47 -5.83
CA LEU A 73 4.59 -16.26 -6.04
C LEU A 73 3.71 -15.04 -6.32
N LEU A 74 2.65 -15.18 -7.13
CA LEU A 74 1.69 -14.10 -7.39
C LEU A 74 1.04 -13.61 -6.09
N ASN A 75 0.54 -14.54 -5.27
CA ASN A 75 -0.12 -14.24 -3.99
C ASN A 75 0.83 -13.65 -2.92
N ASN A 76 2.13 -13.96 -2.99
CA ASN A 76 3.14 -13.45 -2.05
C ASN A 76 3.85 -12.17 -2.54
N PHE A 77 3.36 -11.54 -3.62
CA PHE A 77 4.02 -10.37 -4.19
C PHE A 77 4.12 -9.20 -3.20
N ARG A 78 3.09 -8.94 -2.37
CA ARG A 78 3.15 -7.89 -1.35
C ARG A 78 4.26 -8.12 -0.33
N SER A 79 4.44 -9.36 0.13
CA SER A 79 5.52 -9.70 1.06
C SER A 79 6.90 -9.50 0.44
N PHE A 80 7.03 -9.73 -0.86
CA PHE A 80 8.23 -9.35 -1.60
C PHE A 80 8.41 -7.83 -1.61
N LEU A 81 7.38 -7.06 -1.99
CA LEU A 81 7.44 -5.60 -2.04
C LEU A 81 7.81 -4.96 -0.69
N SER A 82 7.20 -5.43 0.41
CA SER A 82 7.43 -4.88 1.73
C SER A 82 8.86 -5.12 2.21
N ARG A 83 9.37 -6.36 2.09
CA ARG A 83 10.73 -6.69 2.52
C ARG A 83 11.79 -6.01 1.67
N GLU A 84 11.61 -6.04 0.35
CA GLU A 84 12.65 -5.69 -0.62
C GLU A 84 12.66 -4.23 -1.04
N TYR A 85 11.56 -3.51 -0.80
CA TYR A 85 11.39 -2.11 -1.17
C TYR A 85 10.74 -1.24 -0.09
N GLY A 86 10.35 -1.80 1.06
CA GLY A 86 9.65 -1.05 2.11
C GLY A 86 8.31 -0.49 1.64
N VAL A 87 7.58 -1.24 0.80
CA VAL A 87 6.29 -0.84 0.22
C VAL A 87 5.19 -1.80 0.67
N TRP A 88 4.28 -1.30 1.50
CA TRP A 88 3.15 -2.08 2.00
C TRP A 88 1.85 -1.84 1.28
N SER A 89 1.69 -0.66 0.66
CA SER A 89 0.53 -0.31 -0.15
C SER A 89 1.00 0.41 -1.40
N LEU A 90 0.34 0.18 -2.53
CA LEU A 90 0.73 0.74 -3.83
C LEU A 90 -0.12 1.96 -4.17
N PRO A 91 0.36 3.20 -3.91
CA PRO A 91 -0.35 4.38 -4.35
C PRO A 91 -0.37 4.49 -5.87
N ASN A 92 -1.36 5.22 -6.36
CA ASN A 92 -1.45 5.59 -7.76
C ASN A 92 -1.92 7.04 -7.92
N LEU A 93 -1.58 7.64 -9.07
CA LEU A 93 -1.84 9.06 -9.34
C LEU A 93 -3.33 9.38 -9.52
N GLU A 94 -4.13 8.43 -9.99
CA GLU A 94 -5.58 8.60 -10.10
C GLU A 94 -6.21 8.77 -8.70
N THR A 95 -5.92 7.87 -7.77
CA THR A 95 -6.39 7.94 -6.38
C THR A 95 -5.86 9.17 -5.66
N ALA A 96 -4.58 9.51 -5.82
CA ALA A 96 -4.02 10.72 -5.21
C ALA A 96 -4.75 11.99 -5.68
N ARG A 97 -5.09 12.07 -6.97
CA ARG A 97 -5.85 13.19 -7.54
C ARG A 97 -7.28 13.23 -6.99
N LEU A 98 -7.93 12.08 -6.83
CA LEU A 98 -9.27 12.00 -6.25
C LEU A 98 -9.26 12.38 -4.75
N ILE A 99 -8.25 11.96 -3.98
CA ILE A 99 -8.07 12.41 -2.58
C ILE A 99 -7.98 13.95 -2.53
N LYS A 100 -7.14 14.55 -3.38
CA LYS A 100 -7.01 16.01 -3.48
C LYS A 100 -8.35 16.69 -3.77
N GLN A 101 -9.09 16.17 -4.75
CA GLN A 101 -10.32 16.78 -5.25
C GLN A 101 -11.50 16.63 -4.29
N GLU A 102 -11.70 15.44 -3.75
CA GLU A 102 -12.87 15.11 -2.93
C GLU A 102 -12.76 15.68 -1.51
N TYR A 103 -11.54 15.85 -0.99
CA TYR A 103 -11.31 16.44 0.33
C TYR A 103 -10.82 17.89 0.28
N HIS A 104 -10.58 18.45 -0.91
CA HIS A 104 -10.09 19.82 -1.12
C HIS A 104 -8.77 20.15 -0.38
N VAL A 105 -7.92 19.15 -0.17
CA VAL A 105 -6.67 19.26 0.61
C VAL A 105 -5.53 19.82 -0.24
N LYS A 106 -4.68 20.64 0.37
CA LYS A 106 -3.51 21.28 -0.27
C LYS A 106 -2.19 20.91 0.41
N SER A 107 -2.22 20.51 1.67
CA SER A 107 -1.07 19.98 2.42
C SER A 107 -1.39 18.60 3.00
N SER A 108 -0.37 17.77 3.18
CA SER A 108 -0.54 16.45 3.79
C SER A 108 0.64 16.03 4.66
N LEU A 109 0.36 15.29 5.72
CA LEU A 109 1.32 14.52 6.49
C LEU A 109 1.05 13.03 6.32
N GLU A 110 2.00 12.29 5.74
CA GLU A 110 2.03 10.83 5.80
C GLU A 110 2.74 10.38 7.08
N ILE A 111 2.01 9.70 7.97
CA ILE A 111 2.56 9.10 9.19
C ILE A 111 2.75 7.60 8.98
N MET A 112 3.79 7.04 9.62
CA MET A 112 4.18 5.65 9.41
C MET A 112 4.43 5.37 7.93
N ALA A 113 5.13 6.30 7.29
CA ALA A 113 5.26 6.39 5.85
C ALA A 113 6.08 5.25 5.20
N GLY A 114 6.85 4.50 5.99
CA GLY A 114 7.87 3.60 5.48
C GLY A 114 8.82 4.35 4.54
N ASN A 115 8.82 3.97 3.26
CA ASN A 115 9.59 4.65 2.21
C ASN A 115 8.86 5.81 1.50
N ALA A 116 7.71 6.26 2.03
CA ALA A 116 6.97 7.49 1.68
C ALA A 116 6.40 7.58 0.26
N TYR A 117 5.79 6.47 -0.19
CA TYR A 117 5.21 6.38 -1.52
C TYR A 117 3.93 7.22 -1.67
N TRP A 118 3.09 7.35 -0.62
CA TRP A 118 1.89 8.20 -0.72
C TRP A 118 2.27 9.67 -0.78
N SER A 119 3.26 10.12 0.00
CA SER A 119 3.77 11.49 -0.07
C SER A 119 4.30 11.83 -1.46
N LYS A 120 5.00 10.89 -2.10
CA LYS A 120 5.42 11.05 -3.50
C LYS A 120 4.23 11.16 -4.45
N ALA A 121 3.21 10.34 -4.30
CA ALA A 121 2.02 10.39 -5.14
C ALA A 121 1.22 11.69 -4.97
N LEU A 122 0.99 12.11 -3.72
CA LEU A 122 0.28 13.34 -3.35
C LEU A 122 1.04 14.59 -3.83
N SER A 123 2.37 14.61 -3.68
CA SER A 123 3.19 15.73 -4.20
C SER A 123 3.13 15.85 -5.72
N GLN A 124 3.10 14.73 -6.47
CA GLN A 124 2.99 14.75 -7.93
C GLN A 124 1.64 15.27 -8.44
N VAL A 125 0.58 15.24 -7.61
CA VAL A 125 -0.71 15.88 -7.93
C VAL A 125 -0.84 17.29 -7.34
N GLY A 126 0.25 17.84 -6.81
CA GLY A 126 0.36 19.23 -6.33
C GLY A 126 -0.14 19.46 -4.91
N ILE A 127 -0.06 18.46 -4.04
CA ILE A 127 -0.21 18.63 -2.58
C ILE A 127 1.17 18.89 -1.97
N LYS A 128 1.28 19.85 -1.04
CA LYS A 128 2.49 20.04 -0.23
C LYS A 128 2.59 18.89 0.78
N ALA A 129 3.31 17.84 0.41
CA ALA A 129 3.43 16.63 1.21
C ALA A 129 4.65 16.65 2.14
N THR A 130 4.45 16.19 3.36
CA THR A 130 5.45 15.85 4.37
C THR A 130 5.30 14.38 4.72
N ALA A 131 6.42 13.66 4.90
CA ALA A 131 6.40 12.26 5.33
C ALA A 131 7.15 12.09 6.64
N SER A 132 6.68 11.18 7.48
CA SER A 132 7.33 10.80 8.73
C SER A 132 7.24 9.31 9.00
N ASP A 133 8.32 8.73 9.49
CA ASP A 133 8.38 7.35 9.95
C ASP A 133 9.38 7.21 11.09
N SER A 134 9.13 6.29 12.03
CA SER A 134 10.07 5.98 13.12
C SER A 134 11.20 5.02 12.71
N PHE A 135 11.10 4.48 11.50
CA PHE A 135 11.93 3.43 10.92
C PHE A 135 12.03 2.16 11.77
N SER A 136 11.03 1.91 12.62
CA SER A 136 10.98 0.72 13.48
C SER A 136 11.04 -0.61 12.71
N TRP A 137 10.59 -0.61 11.44
CA TRP A 137 10.61 -1.76 10.53
C TRP A 137 11.89 -1.91 9.70
N ALA A 138 12.90 -1.05 9.88
CA ALA A 138 14.20 -1.17 9.21
C ALA A 138 14.96 -2.46 9.57
N LYS A 139 14.60 -3.14 10.67
CA LYS A 139 15.21 -4.43 11.06
C LYS A 139 14.72 -5.62 10.24
N SER A 140 13.55 -5.51 9.60
CA SER A 140 12.87 -6.61 8.90
C SER A 140 12.55 -6.30 7.43
N SER A 141 12.95 -5.12 6.95
CA SER A 141 12.70 -4.61 5.61
C SER A 141 13.69 -3.50 5.24
N THR A 142 13.72 -3.11 3.96
CA THR A 142 14.51 -1.96 3.47
C THR A 142 13.87 -0.59 3.79
N THR A 143 13.10 -0.49 4.87
CA THR A 143 12.45 0.77 5.28
C THR A 143 13.50 1.77 5.77
N GLY A 144 13.44 3.00 5.27
CA GLY A 144 14.39 4.06 5.62
C GLY A 144 15.73 3.98 4.88
N GLU A 145 16.06 2.88 4.20
CA GLU A 145 17.33 2.76 3.45
C GLU A 145 17.38 3.67 2.22
N ALA A 146 16.29 3.71 1.45
CA ALA A 146 16.19 4.52 0.24
C ALA A 146 14.77 5.05 0.03
N PRO A 147 14.26 5.95 0.89
CA PRO A 147 12.96 6.57 0.73
C PRO A 147 12.79 7.18 -0.67
N ILE A 148 11.59 7.05 -1.24
CA ILE A 148 11.26 7.65 -2.54
C ILE A 148 10.96 9.15 -2.41
N PHE A 149 10.67 9.59 -1.19
CA PHE A 149 10.38 10.95 -0.80
C PHE A 149 11.12 11.27 0.51
N ALA A 150 11.39 12.54 0.78
CA ALA A 150 12.09 12.92 2.01
C ALA A 150 11.20 12.60 3.23
N THR A 151 11.75 11.85 4.18
CA THR A 151 11.02 11.35 5.36
C THR A 151 11.70 11.81 6.64
N GLU A 152 10.95 12.44 7.52
CA GLU A 152 11.41 12.81 8.86
C GLU A 152 11.46 11.58 9.77
N ASN A 153 12.52 11.46 10.58
CA ASN A 153 12.61 10.42 11.60
C ASN A 153 11.84 10.85 12.86
N LEU A 154 10.51 10.73 12.82
CA LEU A 154 9.62 10.98 13.95
C LEU A 154 8.56 9.88 14.01
N ASP A 155 8.19 9.52 15.24
CA ASP A 155 6.98 8.73 15.46
C ASP A 155 5.72 9.51 15.06
N ALA A 156 4.63 8.79 14.83
CA ALA A 156 3.39 9.37 14.32
C ALA A 156 2.83 10.48 15.23
N LEU A 157 2.89 10.34 16.56
CA LEU A 157 2.33 11.33 17.48
C LEU A 157 3.17 12.61 17.47
N SER A 158 4.49 12.48 17.48
CA SER A 158 5.42 13.61 17.37
C SER A 158 5.26 14.33 16.03
N ALA A 159 5.09 13.60 14.93
CA ALA A 159 4.86 14.18 13.61
C ALA A 159 3.55 14.97 13.53
N ILE A 160 2.44 14.43 14.06
CA ILE A 160 1.14 15.12 14.10
C ILE A 160 1.24 16.42 14.89
N LYS A 161 1.93 16.41 16.04
CA LYS A 161 2.12 17.61 16.87
C LYS A 161 3.01 18.66 16.21
N LYS A 162 4.01 18.24 15.43
CA LYS A 162 4.96 19.12 14.76
C LYS A 162 4.36 19.82 13.54
N HIS A 163 3.41 19.18 12.86
CA HIS A 163 2.77 19.69 11.64
C HIS A 163 1.25 19.89 11.84
N PRO A 164 0.82 20.76 12.77
CA PRO A 164 -0.61 20.97 13.04
C PRO A 164 -1.34 21.69 11.91
N GLU A 165 -0.63 22.28 10.95
CA GLU A 165 -1.15 23.11 9.86
C GLU A 165 -1.60 22.33 8.61
N VAL A 166 -1.47 21.00 8.61
CA VAL A 166 -1.80 20.18 7.43
C VAL A 166 -3.31 20.04 7.23
N ASP A 167 -3.76 19.91 5.99
CA ASP A 167 -5.18 19.66 5.67
C ASP A 167 -5.54 18.16 5.73
N LEU A 168 -4.53 17.29 5.57
CA LEU A 168 -4.65 15.84 5.48
C LEU A 168 -3.60 15.15 6.34
N ILE A 169 -4.02 14.20 7.17
CA ILE A 169 -3.15 13.16 7.73
C ILE A 169 -3.51 11.85 7.04
N ILE A 170 -2.51 11.14 6.52
CA ILE A 170 -2.68 9.85 5.87
C ILE A 170 -1.75 8.82 6.50
N CYS A 171 -2.29 7.63 6.82
CA CYS A 171 -1.51 6.50 7.30
C CYS A 171 -1.85 5.30 6.43
N SER A 172 -0.83 4.68 5.84
CA SER A 172 -1.02 3.49 5.02
C SER A 172 -0.35 2.32 5.71
N TRP A 173 -1.13 1.27 5.99
CA TRP A 173 -0.62 0.04 6.58
C TRP A 173 -0.04 0.20 7.99
N ALA A 174 -0.81 0.79 8.90
CA ALA A 174 -0.49 0.70 10.32
C ALA A 174 -0.46 -0.79 10.76
N PRO A 175 0.51 -1.19 11.59
CA PRO A 175 0.57 -2.54 12.14
C PRO A 175 -0.75 -2.94 12.79
N ASN A 176 -1.15 -4.21 12.66
CA ASN A 176 -2.33 -4.74 13.33
C ASN A 176 -2.09 -5.19 14.78
N PHE A 177 -0.91 -4.87 15.31
CA PHE A 177 -0.48 -5.14 16.67
C PHE A 177 0.00 -3.85 17.34
N GLY A 178 0.02 -3.86 18.68
CA GLY A 178 0.33 -2.67 19.46
C GLY A 178 -0.88 -1.74 19.58
N GLU A 179 -0.60 -0.48 19.95
CA GLU A 179 -1.63 0.52 20.30
C GLU A 179 -1.38 1.88 19.65
N ASP A 180 -0.43 1.98 18.72
CA ASP A 180 -0.05 3.28 18.14
C ASP A 180 -1.18 3.89 17.32
N ASP A 181 -1.98 3.06 16.65
CA ASP A 181 -3.18 3.48 15.93
C ASP A 181 -4.26 4.06 16.85
N LEU A 182 -4.46 3.48 18.03
CA LEU A 182 -5.35 4.00 19.06
C LEU A 182 -4.85 5.33 19.62
N LYS A 183 -3.55 5.44 19.90
CA LYS A 183 -2.95 6.70 20.36
C LYS A 183 -3.07 7.80 19.31
N ILE A 184 -2.91 7.45 18.03
CA ILE A 184 -3.15 8.39 16.91
C ILE A 184 -4.61 8.85 16.92
N LEU A 185 -5.56 7.91 17.07
CA LEU A 185 -6.98 8.23 17.11
C LEU A 185 -7.34 9.15 18.29
N ASP A 186 -6.81 8.87 19.48
CA ASP A 186 -7.04 9.67 20.68
C ASP A 186 -6.42 11.07 20.56
N LEU A 187 -5.18 11.16 20.05
CA LEU A 187 -4.54 12.45 19.78
C LEU A 187 -5.33 13.26 18.76
N TYR A 188 -5.71 12.64 17.63
CA TYR A 188 -6.48 13.28 16.56
C TYR A 188 -7.79 13.88 17.09
N ARG A 189 -8.48 13.18 17.98
CA ARG A 189 -9.72 13.66 18.61
C ARG A 189 -9.52 14.82 19.58
N SER A 190 -8.30 15.00 20.10
CA SER A 190 -7.95 16.11 20.98
C SER A 190 -7.39 17.35 20.26
N LEU A 191 -7.21 17.29 18.93
CA LEU A 191 -6.68 18.43 18.18
C LEU A 191 -7.70 19.56 18.12
N ASP A 192 -7.23 20.81 18.28
CA ASP A 192 -8.05 22.01 18.11
C ASP A 192 -8.56 22.14 16.66
N HIS A 193 -7.73 21.76 15.69
CA HIS A 193 -8.07 21.66 14.28
C HIS A 193 -8.00 20.20 13.84
N GLN A 194 -9.10 19.68 13.27
CA GLN A 194 -9.16 18.32 12.76
C GLN A 194 -8.95 18.30 11.24
N PRO A 195 -7.74 17.97 10.75
CA PRO A 195 -7.52 17.70 9.34
C PRO A 195 -8.32 16.47 8.89
N VAL A 196 -8.41 16.24 7.59
CA VAL A 196 -8.92 14.95 7.12
C VAL A 196 -7.97 13.84 7.58
N LEU A 197 -8.47 12.81 8.26
CA LEU A 197 -7.69 11.63 8.65
C LEU A 197 -8.05 10.44 7.77
N LEU A 198 -7.09 9.96 6.98
CA LEU A 198 -7.24 8.79 6.13
C LEU A 198 -6.37 7.63 6.62
N PHE A 199 -6.97 6.46 6.77
CA PHE A 199 -6.26 5.20 6.92
C PHE A 199 -6.44 4.34 5.68
N ILE A 200 -5.33 3.80 5.16
CA ILE A 200 -5.32 2.86 4.05
C ILE A 200 -4.95 1.48 4.57
N GLY A 201 -5.86 0.54 4.42
CA GLY A 201 -5.69 -0.80 4.95
C GLY A 201 -6.95 -1.64 4.83
N GLU A 202 -6.96 -2.76 5.53
CA GLU A 202 -8.06 -3.72 5.59
C GLU A 202 -8.72 -3.70 6.98
N LYS A 203 -10.01 -3.35 7.00
CA LYS A 203 -10.79 -3.34 8.24
C LYS A 203 -10.94 -4.75 8.80
N ASN A 204 -10.56 -4.93 10.08
CA ASN A 204 -10.57 -6.22 10.79
C ASN A 204 -9.71 -7.31 10.12
N GLY A 205 -8.60 -6.92 9.50
CA GLY A 205 -7.70 -7.85 8.81
C GLY A 205 -6.22 -7.53 9.06
N ALA A 206 -5.46 -7.36 7.99
CA ALA A 206 -4.01 -7.25 8.04
C ALA A 206 -3.45 -5.93 8.62
N THR A 207 -4.28 -4.90 8.81
CA THR A 207 -3.84 -3.55 9.21
C THR A 207 -4.65 -3.00 10.34
N ASN A 208 -4.02 -2.16 11.18
CA ASN A 208 -4.59 -1.59 12.41
C ASN A 208 -5.11 -2.67 13.39
N SER A 209 -5.05 -2.36 14.67
CA SER A 209 -5.58 -3.22 15.72
C SER A 209 -7.10 -3.40 15.56
N THR A 210 -7.61 -4.55 15.99
CA THR A 210 -9.06 -4.79 16.06
C THR A 210 -9.77 -3.73 16.90
N TYR A 211 -9.13 -3.27 17.98
CA TYR A 211 -9.68 -2.22 18.85
C TYR A 211 -9.81 -0.87 18.14
N PHE A 212 -8.85 -0.51 17.28
CA PHE A 212 -8.99 0.69 16.45
C PHE A 212 -10.21 0.59 15.55
N TRP A 213 -10.40 -0.52 14.84
CA TRP A 213 -11.56 -0.68 13.95
C TRP A 213 -12.91 -0.70 14.66
N GLN A 214 -12.94 -1.09 15.94
CA GLN A 214 -14.13 -1.02 16.79
C GLN A 214 -14.43 0.42 17.26
N LYS A 215 -13.40 1.21 17.59
CA LYS A 215 -13.54 2.58 18.13
C LYS A 215 -13.62 3.67 17.06
N ALA A 216 -13.01 3.46 15.90
CA ALA A 216 -12.92 4.43 14.83
C ALA A 216 -14.25 4.51 14.06
N LYS A 217 -14.81 5.72 13.92
CA LYS A 217 -15.95 5.94 13.03
C LYS A 217 -15.43 6.05 11.61
N CYS A 218 -15.55 4.98 10.85
CA CYS A 218 -15.00 4.88 9.49
C CYS A 218 -16.05 5.22 8.44
N ARG A 219 -15.68 6.02 7.44
CA ARG A 219 -16.43 6.23 6.20
C ARG A 219 -15.56 5.89 4.99
N THR A 220 -16.17 5.61 3.85
CA THR A 220 -15.46 5.40 2.60
C THR A 220 -16.01 6.34 1.54
N ASN A 221 -15.13 6.88 0.69
CA ASN A 221 -15.54 7.60 -0.50
C ASN A 221 -15.53 6.61 -1.69
N THR A 222 -16.68 6.47 -2.36
CA THR A 222 -16.86 5.51 -3.45
C THR A 222 -15.99 5.81 -4.66
N LYS A 223 -15.73 7.08 -4.99
CA LYS A 223 -14.87 7.43 -6.13
C LYS A 223 -13.41 7.04 -5.85
N ILE A 224 -12.92 7.39 -4.66
CA ILE A 224 -11.55 7.06 -4.21
C ILE A 224 -11.36 5.53 -4.14
N ASN A 225 -12.30 4.80 -3.54
CA ASN A 225 -12.19 3.35 -3.43
C ASN A 225 -12.46 2.61 -4.74
N ARG A 226 -12.99 3.27 -5.77
CA ARG A 226 -13.08 2.70 -7.12
C ARG A 226 -11.73 2.78 -7.85
N SER A 227 -10.96 3.86 -7.63
CA SER A 227 -9.62 4.03 -8.23
C SER A 227 -8.51 3.34 -7.43
N PHE A 228 -8.78 2.98 -6.18
CA PHE A 228 -7.85 2.25 -5.31
C PHE A 228 -8.32 0.81 -5.12
N GLN A 229 -7.75 -0.09 -5.92
CA GLN A 229 -8.04 -1.52 -5.88
C GLN A 229 -6.85 -2.30 -5.37
N SER A 230 -7.14 -3.31 -4.54
CA SER A 230 -6.17 -4.32 -4.12
C SER A 230 -5.68 -5.16 -5.28
N PHE A 231 -4.39 -5.49 -5.24
CA PHE A 231 -3.76 -6.38 -6.20
C PHE A 231 -3.61 -7.81 -5.68
N ASP A 232 -3.96 -8.07 -4.43
CA ASP A 232 -3.93 -9.39 -3.81
C ASP A 232 -5.21 -9.62 -3.00
N PHE A 233 -5.24 -10.67 -2.19
CA PHE A 233 -6.40 -11.04 -1.39
C PHE A 233 -6.70 -10.08 -0.22
N ILE A 234 -5.80 -9.16 0.12
CA ILE A 234 -6.02 -8.18 1.19
C ILE A 234 -6.97 -7.12 0.67
N ASN A 235 -8.11 -6.93 1.32
CA ASN A 235 -9.14 -5.97 0.89
C ASN A 235 -8.83 -4.55 1.38
N GLU A 236 -7.71 -4.00 0.91
CA GLU A 236 -7.31 -2.63 1.19
C GLU A 236 -8.31 -1.61 0.64
N LYS A 237 -8.64 -0.64 1.48
CA LYS A 237 -9.51 0.48 1.19
C LYS A 237 -8.97 1.75 1.81
N VAL A 238 -9.40 2.89 1.29
CA VAL A 238 -9.18 4.20 1.89
C VAL A 238 -10.37 4.53 2.80
N PHE A 239 -10.10 4.57 4.10
CA PHE A 239 -11.07 4.91 5.14
C PHE A 239 -10.83 6.33 5.64
N GLU A 240 -11.88 7.14 5.64
CA GLU A 240 -11.91 8.40 6.38
C GLU A 240 -12.31 8.11 7.83
N ILE A 241 -11.55 8.65 8.78
CA ILE A 241 -11.75 8.44 10.21
C ILE A 241 -12.33 9.71 10.85
N LYS A 242 -13.34 9.51 11.70
CA LYS A 242 -14.01 10.55 12.50
C LYS A 242 -13.88 10.30 14.01
#